data_AF-A0A9E3WT97-F1
#
_entry.id   AF-A0A9E3WT97-F1
#
_cell.length_a   1.000
_cell.length_b   1.000
_cell.length_c   1.000
_cell.angle_alpha   90.00
_cell.angle_beta   90.00
_cell.angle_gamma   90.00
#
_symmetry.space_group_name_H-M   'P 1'
#
loop_
_entity.id
_entity.type
_entity.pdbx_description
1 polymer ?
#
loop_
_entity_poly.entity_id
_entity_poly.type
_entity_poly.pdbx_seq_one_letter_code
_entity_poly.pdbx_strand_id
1 'polypeptide(L)'
;EWTADDFLLECPSTDHAAQQVGLRSLRGGAFDTYFEKQTTCQTQSADNPLARKHNIGFRCALGLCDVELSAAADACDDAPLDDDAEDFALEEAS
;
A
#
# COMPACT_ATOMS: atom_id res chain seq x y z
N GLU A 1 7.53 4.76 8.99
CA GLU A 1 7.06 4.31 7.66
C GLU A 1 6.79 5.51 6.75
N TRP A 2 6.99 5.34 5.43
CA TRP A 2 6.71 6.36 4.41
C TRP A 2 5.21 6.70 4.33
N THR A 3 4.91 7.99 4.22
CA THR A 3 3.59 8.53 3.91
C THR A 3 3.61 9.25 2.57
N ALA A 4 2.44 9.47 1.97
CA ALA A 4 2.33 10.19 0.70
C ALA A 4 2.63 11.69 0.83
N ASP A 5 2.56 12.24 2.05
CA ASP A 5 2.70 13.67 2.29
C ASP A 5 4.15 14.16 2.19
N ASP A 6 4.31 15.39 1.72
CA ASP A 6 5.57 16.12 1.85
C ASP A 6 5.76 16.56 3.30
N PHE A 7 7.01 16.59 3.76
CA PHE A 7 7.34 17.11 5.06
C PHE A 7 7.55 18.62 4.99
N LEU A 8 6.59 19.38 5.51
CA LEU A 8 6.64 20.82 5.59
C LEU A 8 7.02 21.23 7.01
N LEU A 9 8.19 21.83 7.18
CA LEU A 9 8.50 22.59 8.40
C LEU A 9 7.82 23.94 8.26
N GLU A 10 6.82 24.21 9.09
CA GLU A 10 6.30 25.56 9.29
C GLU A 10 7.41 26.40 9.95
N CYS A 11 8.28 26.98 9.14
CA CYS A 11 9.36 27.86 9.61
C CYS A 11 8.86 29.31 9.54
N PRO A 12 8.66 30.00 10.68
CA PRO A 12 8.14 31.37 10.69
C PRO A 12 9.18 32.43 10.25
N SER A 13 10.42 32.06 9.97
CA SER A 13 11.48 32.98 9.53
C SER A 13 11.79 32.81 8.04
N THR A 14 11.50 33.85 7.27
CA THR A 14 11.49 33.96 5.81
C THR A 14 12.84 33.87 5.08
N ASP A 15 13.91 33.30 5.64
CA ASP A 15 15.26 33.51 5.06
C ASP A 15 16.18 32.30 4.87
N HIS A 16 15.66 31.07 4.94
CA HIS A 16 16.45 29.90 4.55
C HIS A 16 15.71 29.04 3.54
N ALA A 17 15.68 29.55 2.30
CA ALA A 17 15.50 28.74 1.09
C ALA A 17 16.73 27.82 0.88
N ALA A 18 17.06 27.00 1.88
CA ALA A 18 18.08 25.98 1.77
C ALA A 18 17.52 24.84 0.91
N GLN A 19 17.68 25.00 -0.41
CA GLN A 19 17.81 23.94 -1.42
C GLN A 19 16.94 22.70 -1.15
N GLN A 20 15.67 22.82 -1.57
CA GLN A 20 14.61 21.82 -1.40
C GLN A 20 14.95 20.49 -2.08
N VAL A 21 15.69 19.62 -1.40
CA VAL A 21 15.39 18.20 -1.52
C VAL A 21 14.06 18.02 -0.80
N GLY A 22 12.98 17.92 -1.56
CA GLY A 22 11.63 17.72 -1.01
C GLY A 22 11.63 16.48 -0.11
N LEU A 23 11.63 16.70 1.20
CA LEU A 23 11.61 15.62 2.17
C LEU A 23 10.22 15.02 2.19
N ARG A 24 10.13 13.70 2.32
CA ARG A 24 8.85 13.00 2.48
C ARG A 24 8.63 12.67 3.94
N SER A 25 7.36 12.76 4.34
CA SER A 25 6.95 12.54 5.72
C SER A 25 7.04 11.06 6.10
N LEU A 26 7.57 10.81 7.30
CA LEU A 26 7.68 9.53 7.96
C LEU A 26 6.88 9.55 9.27
N ARG A 27 6.17 8.46 9.56
CA ARG A 27 5.36 8.29 10.79
C ARG A 27 5.76 7.05 11.58
N GLY A 28 5.41 7.05 12.86
CA GLY A 28 5.64 5.93 13.78
C GLY A 28 7.07 5.84 14.29
N GLY A 29 7.45 4.64 14.75
CA GLY A 29 8.79 4.32 15.22
C GLY A 29 9.39 3.13 14.48
N ALA A 30 10.68 2.92 14.67
CA ALA A 30 11.43 1.77 14.22
C ALA A 30 11.81 0.85 15.38
N PHE A 31 12.33 -0.34 15.06
CA PHE A 31 12.77 -1.32 16.06
C PHE A 31 13.84 -0.77 17.03
N ASP A 32 14.65 0.19 16.58
CA ASP A 32 15.69 0.87 17.37
C ASP A 32 15.21 2.17 18.03
N THR A 33 13.94 2.55 17.88
CA THR A 33 13.39 3.75 18.51
C THR A 33 13.06 3.46 19.97
N TYR A 34 14.09 3.54 20.81
CA TYR A 34 14.11 2.98 22.17
C TYR A 34 13.31 3.80 23.21
N PHE A 35 13.05 5.08 22.94
CA PHE A 35 12.35 5.95 23.89
C PHE A 35 10.86 6.04 23.53
N GLU A 36 10.00 5.66 24.48
CA GLU A 36 8.54 5.71 24.35
C GLU A 36 8.03 7.12 23.94
N LYS A 37 8.74 8.17 24.39
CA LYS A 37 8.46 9.56 24.01
C LYS A 37 8.74 9.90 22.54
N GLN A 38 9.52 9.09 21.83
CA GLN A 38 9.86 9.27 20.41
C GLN A 38 8.89 8.52 19.49
N THR A 39 8.00 7.69 20.05
CA THR A 39 7.09 6.82 19.30
C THR A 39 5.64 7.09 19.70
N THR A 40 5.18 8.33 19.51
CA THR A 40 3.77 8.69 19.73
C THR A 40 3.03 8.77 18.40
N CYS A 41 1.68 8.74 18.41
CA CYS A 41 0.89 8.90 17.18
C CYS A 41 1.07 10.28 16.51
N GLN A 42 1.61 11.25 17.25
CA GLN A 42 1.83 12.60 16.78
C GLN A 42 3.25 12.82 16.26
N THR A 43 4.19 11.90 16.53
CA THR A 43 5.56 12.07 16.04
C THR A 43 5.57 11.99 14.51
N GLN A 44 6.32 12.91 13.93
CA GLN A 44 6.56 13.00 12.51
C GLN A 44 8.05 13.25 12.31
N SER A 45 8.64 12.50 11.39
CA SER A 45 10.01 12.67 10.94
C SER A 45 10.03 12.77 9.42
N ALA A 46 11.20 12.97 8.83
CA ALA A 46 11.32 13.11 7.39
C ALA A 46 12.68 12.65 6.89
N ASP A 47 12.72 12.26 5.62
CA ASP A 47 13.95 11.85 4.97
C ASP A 47 13.86 12.10 3.45
N ASN A 48 14.99 11.99 2.76
CA ASN A 48 15.05 12.09 1.31
C ASN A 48 14.27 10.92 0.68
N PRO A 49 13.37 11.16 -0.29
CA PRO A 49 12.58 10.10 -0.95
C PRO A 49 13.41 8.95 -1.55
N LEU A 50 14.66 9.25 -1.93
CA LEU A 50 15.59 8.28 -2.50
C LEU A 50 16.39 7.51 -1.44
N ALA A 51 16.30 7.89 -0.17
CA ALA A 51 16.98 7.18 0.91
C ALA A 51 16.41 5.77 1.07
N ARG A 52 17.30 4.81 1.34
CA ARG A 52 16.98 3.42 1.66
C ARG A 52 17.68 3.07 2.95
N LYS A 53 16.90 2.84 4.01
CA LYS A 53 17.40 2.53 5.36
C LYS A 53 16.71 1.27 5.87
N HIS A 54 17.42 0.46 6.64
CA HIS A 54 16.94 -0.84 7.12
C HIS A 54 15.66 -0.76 7.97
N ASN A 55 15.41 0.38 8.60
CA ASN A 55 14.29 0.62 9.50
C ASN A 55 13.18 1.51 8.92
N ILE A 56 13.17 1.68 7.60
CA ILE A 56 12.14 2.49 6.91
C ILE A 56 11.43 1.64 5.86
N GLY A 57 10.21 1.23 6.21
CA GLY A 57 9.24 0.59 5.30
C GLY A 57 8.08 1.52 4.92
N PHE A 58 7.05 0.94 4.32
CA PHE A 58 5.79 1.61 3.96
C PHE A 58 4.59 0.72 4.29
N ARG A 59 3.41 1.33 4.39
CA ARG A 59 2.12 0.61 4.43
C ARG A 59 1.30 0.99 3.21
N CYS A 60 0.67 0.01 2.60
CA CYS A 60 -0.29 0.27 1.54
C CYS A 60 -1.62 0.68 2.15
N ALA A 61 -2.23 1.73 1.60
CA ALA A 61 -3.62 2.08 1.83
C ALA A 61 -4.35 1.95 0.50
N LEU A 62 -5.53 1.34 0.51
CA LEU A 62 -6.37 1.14 -0.67
C LEU A 62 -7.71 1.84 -0.45
N GLY A 63 -8.29 2.39 -1.51
CA GLY A 63 -9.66 2.88 -1.48
C GLY A 63 -10.63 1.71 -1.38
N LEU A 64 -11.74 1.89 -0.65
CA LEU A 64 -12.77 0.85 -0.53
C LEU A 64 -13.29 0.43 -1.92
N CYS A 65 -13.52 1.40 -2.81
CA CYS A 65 -13.96 1.15 -4.18
C CYS A 65 -12.98 0.25 -4.97
N ASP A 66 -11.67 0.40 -4.75
CA ASP A 66 -10.66 -0.38 -5.46
C ASP A 66 -10.70 -1.87 -5.07
N VAL A 67 -11.13 -2.16 -3.84
CA VAL A 67 -11.25 -3.54 -3.32
C VAL A 67 -12.52 -4.21 -3.86
N GLU A 68 -13.65 -3.49 -3.92
CA GLU A 68 -14.92 -4.05 -4.40
C GLU A 68 -14.90 -4.40 -5.89
N LEU A 69 -14.25 -3.59 -6.73
CA LEU A 69 -14.07 -3.90 -8.15
C LEU A 69 -13.22 -5.16 -8.38
N SER A 70 -12.22 -5.41 -7.54
CA SER A 70 -11.39 -6.62 -7.61
C SER A 70 -12.20 -7.88 -7.25
N ALA A 71 -13.00 -7.82 -6.18
CA ALA A 71 -13.82 -8.95 -5.75
C ALA A 71 -14.90 -9.32 -6.79
N ALA A 72 -15.47 -8.32 -7.47
CA ALA A 72 -16.42 -8.57 -8.55
C ALA A 72 -15.77 -9.21 -9.79
N ALA A 73 -14.49 -8.93 -10.05
CA ALA A 73 -13.75 -9.52 -11.17
C ALA A 73 -13.34 -10.98 -10.91
N ASP A 74 -12.98 -11.35 -9.67
CA ASP A 74 -12.68 -12.75 -9.33
C ASP A 74 -13.94 -13.64 -9.38
N ALA A 75 -15.13 -13.08 -9.13
CA ALA A 75 -16.37 -13.85 -9.11
C ALA A 75 -16.83 -14.34 -10.50
N CYS A 76 -16.34 -13.75 -11.61
CA CYS A 76 -16.71 -14.20 -12.96
C CYS A 76 -15.79 -15.27 -13.56
N ASP A 77 -14.67 -15.59 -12.91
CA ASP A 77 -13.67 -16.57 -13.42
C ASP A 77 -13.90 -18.00 -12.91
N ASP A 78 -14.75 -18.20 -11.89
CA ASP A 78 -15.06 -19.52 -11.28
C ASP A 78 -16.32 -20.19 -11.89
N ALA A 79 -16.62 -19.93 -13.16
CA ALA A 79 -17.70 -20.64 -13.85
C ALA A 79 -17.25 -22.09 -14.16
N PRO A 80 -17.95 -23.14 -13.68
CA PRO A 80 -17.61 -24.52 -14.01
C PRO A 80 -17.70 -24.71 -15.54
N LEU A 81 -16.63 -25.25 -16.13
CA LEU A 81 -16.68 -25.75 -17.51
C LEU A 81 -17.50 -27.05 -17.48
N ASP A 82 -18.73 -27.02 -18.00
CA ASP A 82 -19.55 -28.21 -18.21
C ASP A 82 -18.84 -29.16 -19.20
N ASP A 83 -18.21 -30.22 -18.71
CA ASP A 83 -17.50 -31.26 -19.48
C ASP A 83 -18.30 -32.57 -19.56
N ASP A 84 -19.62 -32.49 -19.72
CA ASP A 84 -20.52 -33.65 -19.86
C ASP A 84 -21.22 -33.61 -21.23
N ALA A 85 -20.50 -33.94 -22.30
CA ALA A 85 -21.09 -34.06 -23.63
C ALA A 85 -20.57 -35.28 -24.42
N GLU A 86 -20.35 -36.44 -23.82
CA GLU A 86 -20.10 -37.68 -24.59
C GLU A 86 -20.53 -38.92 -23.77
N ASP A 87 -21.79 -39.39 -23.89
CA ASP A 87 -22.16 -40.83 -23.86
C ASP A 87 -23.69 -41.01 -24.02
N PHE A 88 -24.25 -40.96 -25.23
CA PHE A 88 -25.59 -41.54 -25.48
C PHE A 88 -25.85 -41.78 -26.98
N ALA A 89 -25.15 -42.75 -27.58
CA ALA A 89 -25.58 -43.29 -28.87
C ALA A 89 -25.01 -44.68 -29.12
N LEU A 90 -25.55 -45.72 -28.48
CA LEU A 90 -25.39 -47.11 -28.94
C LEU A 90 -26.43 -48.05 -28.30
N GLU A 91 -27.73 -47.79 -28.50
CA GLU A 91 -28.75 -48.83 -28.29
C GLU A 91 -30.01 -48.62 -29.13
N GLU A 92 -29.91 -48.68 -30.47
CA GLU A 92 -31.07 -49.06 -31.28
C GLU A 92 -30.64 -49.66 -32.63
N ALA A 93 -30.40 -50.98 -32.64
CA ALA A 93 -30.50 -51.82 -33.83
C ALA A 93 -30.61 -53.29 -33.40
N SER A 94 -31.84 -53.72 -33.07
CA SER A 94 -32.26 -55.12 -33.16
C SER A 94 -33.06 -55.33 -34.43
#